data_AF-S5N3F7-F1
#
_entry.id   AF-S5N3F7-F1
#
_cell.length_a   1.000
_cell.length_b   1.000
_cell.length_c   1.000
_cell.angle_alpha   90.00
_cell.angle_beta   90.00
_cell.angle_gamma   90.00
#
_symmetry.space_group_name_H-M   'P 1'
#
loop_
_entity.id
_entity.type
_entity.pdbx_description
1 polymer ?
#
loop_
_entity_poly.entity_id
_entity_poly.type
_entity_poly.pdbx_seq_one_letter_code
_entity_poly.pdbx_strand_id
1 'polypeptide(L)' 'MTPATREMIDKALALDAMEVTAKMLLAADAFMQADYARAVSLWQALLDANSPRVNRAQLVEAINMAMLLQNRKK' A
#
# COMPACT_ATOMS: atom_id res chain seq x y z
N MET A 1 0.06 -1.99 -12.88
CA MET A 1 -0.61 -0.68 -13.02
C MET A 1 -0.24 -0.03 -14.36
N THR A 2 -1.16 0.69 -15.03
CA THR A 2 -0.83 1.45 -16.25
C THR A 2 -0.11 2.77 -15.90
N PRO A 3 0.67 3.36 -16.82
CA PRO A 3 1.37 4.62 -16.57
C PRO A 3 0.42 5.78 -16.20
N ALA A 4 -0.74 5.86 -16.85
CA ALA A 4 -1.74 6.90 -16.58
C ALA A 4 -2.31 6.80 -15.14
N THR A 5 -2.54 5.59 -14.64
CA THR A 5 -2.98 5.39 -13.25
C THR A 5 -1.92 5.82 -12.24
N ARG A 6 -0.64 5.57 -12.53
CA ARG A 6 0.47 6.03 -11.69
C ARG A 6 0.52 7.55 -11.63
N GLU A 7 0.37 8.21 -12.78
CA GLU A 7 0.40 9.68 -12.85
C GLU A 7 -0.76 10.34 -12.08
N MET A 8 -1.96 9.74 -12.12
CA MET A 8 -3.10 10.21 -11.30
C MET A 8 -2.84 10.04 -9.81
N ILE A 9 -2.24 8.92 -9.41
CA ILE A 9 -1.83 8.68 -8.02
C ILE A 9 -0.78 9.71 -7.58
N ASP A 10 0.23 9.97 -8.40
CA ASP A 10 1.29 10.92 -8.09
C ASP A 10 0.71 12.35 -7.95
N LYS A 11 -0.25 12.73 -8.80
CA LYS A 11 -1.00 13.99 -8.66
C LYS A 11 -1.82 14.04 -7.37
N ALA A 12 -2.49 12.96 -7.00
CA ALA A 12 -3.25 12.88 -5.74
C ALA A 12 -2.32 13.00 -4.52
N LEU A 13 -1.16 12.34 -4.54
CA LEU A 13 -0.15 12.41 -3.48
C LEU A 13 0.55 13.77 -3.41
N ALA A 14 0.67 14.48 -4.54
CA ALA A 14 1.17 15.86 -4.56
C ALA A 14 0.19 16.85 -3.91
N LEU A 15 -1.11 16.57 -3.99
CA LEU A 15 -2.16 17.37 -3.34
C LEU A 15 -2.33 17.01 -1.86
N ASP A 16 -2.30 15.72 -1.55
CA ASP A 16 -2.34 15.18 -0.20
C ASP A 16 -1.37 13.99 -0.08
N ALA A 17 -0.21 14.25 0.53
CA ALA A 17 0.83 13.24 0.75
C ALA A 17 0.37 12.09 1.67
N MET A 18 -0.78 12.21 2.34
CA MET A 18 -1.40 11.20 3.17
C MET A 18 -2.72 10.68 2.60
N GLU A 19 -2.99 10.91 1.30
CA GLU A 19 -4.19 10.40 0.66
C GLU A 19 -4.22 8.87 0.74
N VAL A 20 -5.17 8.39 1.54
CA VAL A 20 -5.26 6.99 1.95
C VAL A 20 -5.51 6.09 0.75
N THR A 21 -6.38 6.52 -0.16
CA THR A 21 -6.81 5.76 -1.33
C THR A 21 -5.65 5.53 -2.31
N ALA A 22 -4.87 6.57 -2.57
CA ALA A 22 -3.68 6.57 -3.41
C ALA A 22 -2.61 5.62 -2.86
N LYS A 23 -2.31 5.72 -1.56
CA LYS A 23 -1.36 4.81 -0.89
C LYS A 23 -1.85 3.36 -0.85
N MET A 24 -3.14 3.13 -0.60
CA MET A 24 -3.75 1.80 -0.65
C MET A 24 -3.61 1.16 -2.03
N LEU A 25 -3.86 1.94 -3.09
CA LEU A 25 -3.75 1.47 -4.47
C LEU A 25 -2.30 1.15 -4.84
N LEU A 26 -1.34 1.97 -4.42
CA LEU A 26 0.09 1.68 -4.62
C LEU A 26 0.53 0.42 -3.89
N ALA A 27 0.05 0.20 -2.67
CA ALA A 27 0.36 -1.00 -1.90
C ALA A 27 -0.20 -2.25 -2.57
N ALA A 28 -1.44 -2.18 -3.06
CA ALA A 28 -2.06 -3.25 -3.82
C ALA A 28 -1.31 -3.54 -5.15
N ASP A 29 -0.89 -2.52 -5.90
CA ASP A 29 -0.09 -2.70 -7.10
C ASP A 29 1.26 -3.36 -6.80
N ALA A 30 1.95 -2.92 -5.73
CA ALA A 30 3.20 -3.53 -5.29
C ALA A 30 3.01 -5.01 -4.90
N PHE A 31 1.93 -5.32 -4.16
CA PHE A 31 1.58 -6.68 -3.79
C PHE A 31 1.32 -7.57 -5.02
N MET A 32 0.61 -7.05 -6.03
CA MET A 32 0.30 -7.77 -7.27
C MET A 32 1.54 -7.98 -8.14
N GLN A 33 2.49 -7.04 -8.13
CA GLN A 33 3.81 -7.20 -8.76
C GLN A 33 4.76 -8.07 -7.91
N ALA A 34 4.27 -8.54 -6.77
CA ALA A 34 4.97 -9.37 -5.82
C ALA A 34 6.26 -8.72 -5.28
N ASP A 35 6.24 -7.39 -5.21
CA ASP A 35 7.09 -6.50 -4.42
C ASP A 35 6.47 -6.35 -3.02
N TYR A 36 6.51 -7.44 -2.27
CA TYR A 36 5.90 -7.52 -0.94
C TYR A 36 6.57 -6.58 0.07
N ALA A 37 7.86 -6.30 -0.10
CA ALA A 37 8.58 -5.35 0.75
C ALA A 37 7.97 -3.95 0.66
N ARG A 38 7.71 -3.48 -0.57
CA ARG A 38 7.08 -2.19 -0.82
C ARG A 38 5.61 -2.16 -0.39
N ALA A 39 4.88 -3.25 -0.59
CA ALA A 39 3.49 -3.34 -0.12
C ALA A 39 3.40 -3.18 1.41
N VAL A 40 4.26 -3.90 2.16
CA VAL A 40 4.32 -3.83 3.62
C VAL A 40 4.64 -2.43 4.11
N SER A 41 5.65 -1.77 3.53
CA SER A 41 6.02 -0.42 3.98
C SER A 41 4.93 0.62 3.75
N LEU A 42 4.20 0.52 2.62
CA LEU A 42 3.06 1.41 2.33
C LEU A 42 1.89 1.19 3.29
N TRP A 43 1.56 -0.06 3.60
CA TRP A 43 0.53 -0.36 4.60
C TRP A 43 0.95 0.04 6.01
N GLN A 44 2.20 -0.17 6.42
CA GLN A 44 2.69 0.32 7.72
C GLN A 44 2.56 1.83 7.84
N ALA A 45 2.96 2.60 6.81
CA ALA A 45 2.79 4.05 6.81
C ALA A 45 1.32 4.49 6.95
N LEU A 46 0.37 3.70 6.42
CA LEU A 46 -1.07 3.95 6.56
C LEU A 46 -1.60 3.61 7.96
N LEU A 47 -1.06 2.57 8.63
CA LEU A 47 -1.37 2.29 10.04
C LEU A 47 -0.88 3.41 10.95
N ASP A 48 0.35 3.88 10.70
CA ASP A 48 1.03 4.94 11.45
C ASP A 48 0.33 6.29 11.28
N ALA A 49 -0.23 6.55 10.08
CA ALA A 49 -1.04 7.73 9.81
C ALA A 49 -2.34 7.80 10.65
N ASN A 50 -2.73 6.71 11.32
CA ASN A 50 -3.88 6.62 12.23
C ASN A 50 -5.18 7.20 11.63
N SER A 51 -5.37 7.06 10.32
CA SER A 51 -6.56 7.58 9.66
C SER A 51 -7.77 6.71 10.01
N PRO A 52 -8.89 7.29 10.49
CA PRO A 52 -10.10 6.54 10.81
C PRO A 52 -10.76 5.94 9.55
N ARG A 53 -10.34 6.38 8.36
CA ARG A 53 -10.80 5.86 7.06
C ARG A 53 -10.21 4.48 6.73
N VAL A 54 -9.18 4.05 7.45
CA VAL A 54 -8.49 2.77 7.21
C VAL A 54 -8.97 1.72 8.20
N ASN A 55 -9.41 0.58 7.69
CA ASN A 55 -9.63 -0.60 8.53
C ASN A 55 -8.27 -1.21 8.92
N ARG A 56 -7.81 -0.87 10.13
CA ARG A 56 -6.53 -1.32 10.67
C ARG A 56 -6.39 -2.85 10.72
N ALA A 57 -7.47 -3.56 11.04
CA ALA A 57 -7.45 -5.02 11.10
C ALA A 57 -7.16 -5.62 9.72
N GLN A 58 -7.87 -5.16 8.69
CA GLN A 58 -7.59 -5.58 7.30
C GLN A 58 -6.16 -5.24 6.86
N LEU A 59 -5.65 -4.08 7.28
CA LEU A 59 -4.31 -3.67 6.90
C LEU A 59 -3.23 -4.55 7.54
N VAL A 60 -3.40 -4.88 8.82
CA VAL A 60 -2.51 -5.82 9.53
C VAL A 60 -2.57 -7.20 8.89
N GLU A 61 -3.75 -7.70 8.52
CA GLU A 61 -3.89 -8.97 7.78
C GLU A 61 -3.15 -8.94 6.44
N ALA A 62 -3.29 -7.86 5.67
CA ALA A 62 -2.61 -7.69 4.39
C ALA A 62 -1.08 -7.68 4.55
N ILE A 63 -0.57 -6.95 5.56
CA ILE A 63 0.87 -6.92 5.90
C ILE A 63 1.37 -8.33 6.24
N ASN A 64 0.67 -9.05 7.11
CA ASN A 64 1.03 -10.41 7.51
C ASN A 64 1.08 -11.35 6.30
N MET A 65 0.11 -11.25 5.39
CA MET A 65 0.07 -12.04 4.17
C MET A 65 1.26 -11.73 3.25
N ALA A 66 1.58 -10.44 3.06
CA ALA A 66 2.74 -10.05 2.26
C ALA A 66 4.06 -10.54 2.85
N MET A 67 4.25 -10.46 4.18
CA MET A 67 5.44 -11.00 4.84
C MET A 67 5.53 -12.53 4.68
N LEU A 68 4.41 -13.25 4.78
CA LEU A 68 4.37 -14.69 4.54
C LEU A 68 4.79 -15.04 3.11
N LEU A 69 4.25 -14.34 2.11
CA LEU A 69 4.59 -14.55 0.71
C LEU A 69 6.04 -14.15 0.39
N GLN A 70 6.55 -13.08 1.01
CA GLN A 70 7.94 -12.67 0.91
C GLN A 70 8.88 -13.77 1.40
N ASN A 71 8.57 -14.39 2.54
CA ASN A 71 9.35 -15.50 3.08
C ASN A 71 9.28 -16.76 2.21
N ARG A 72 8.17 -16.99 1.50
CA ARG A 72 8.04 -18.11 0.54
C ARG A 72 8.78 -17.90 -0.79
N LYS A 73 9.18 -16.67 -1.09
CA LYS A 73 9.96 -16.32 -2.29
C LYS A 73 11.48 -16.43 -2.08
N LYS A 74 11.94 -16.62 -0.85
CA LYS A 74 13.34 -16.93 -0.51
C LYS A 74 13.60 -18.42 -0.61
#